data_AF-G9WJI5-F1
#
_entry.id   AF-G9WJI5-F1
#
_cell.length_a   1.000
_cell.length_b   1.000
_cell.length_c   1.000
_cell.angle_alpha   90.00
_cell.angle_beta   90.00
_cell.angle_gamma   90.00
#
_symmetry.space_group_name_H-M   'P 1'
#
loop_
_entity.id
_entity.type
_entity.pdbx_description
1 polymer ?
#
loop_
_entity_poly.entity_id
_entity_poly.type
_entity_poly.pdbx_seq_one_letter_code
_entity_poly.pdbx_strand_id
1 'polypeptide(L)' 'MENDSKFFPITFRRKDTPRLFGFNVRSFDTLVNQGKIKPIVFGSLKLYRTDEMLAYLERKQVK' A
#
# COMPACT_ATOMS: atom_id res chain seq x y z
N MET A 1 6.86 22.42 -16.18
CA MET A 1 5.72 21.97 -15.36
C MET A 1 5.72 20.45 -15.38
N GLU A 2 6.48 19.82 -14.49
CA GLU A 2 6.48 18.36 -14.32
C GLU A 2 5.63 18.01 -13.11
N ASN A 3 4.31 18.18 -13.23
CA ASN A 3 3.36 17.54 -12.32
C ASN A 3 2.89 16.26 -12.99
N ASP A 4 3.82 15.32 -13.22
CA ASP A 4 3.47 13.90 -13.21
C ASP A 4 3.15 13.55 -11.76
N SER A 5 2.04 14.10 -11.27
CA SER A 5 1.43 13.75 -10.01
C SER A 5 1.24 12.25 -10.05
N LYS A 6 2.10 11.49 -9.37
CA LYS A 6 1.92 10.06 -9.16
C LYS A 6 0.56 9.88 -8.52
N PHE A 7 -0.47 9.66 -9.32
CA PHE A 7 -1.83 9.51 -8.86
C PHE A 7 -1.90 8.18 -8.11
N PHE A 8 -1.76 8.27 -6.80
CA PHE A 8 -2.06 7.16 -5.92
C PHE A 8 -3.57 7.03 -5.82
N PRO A 9 -4.13 5.84 -6.08
CA PRO A 9 -5.55 5.63 -5.82
C PRO A 9 -5.79 5.71 -4.30
N ILE A 10 -7.00 6.08 -3.87
CA ILE A 10 -7.36 6.12 -2.43
C ILE A 10 -7.16 4.73 -1.79
N THR A 11 -7.49 3.68 -2.54
CA THR A 11 -7.25 2.29 -2.16
C THR A 11 -6.62 1.50 -3.30
N PHE A 12 -5.91 0.42 -2.97
CA PHE A 12 -5.27 -0.45 -3.94
C PHE A 12 -5.51 -1.93 -3.63
N ARG A 13 -5.32 -2.81 -4.62
CA ARG A 13 -5.32 -4.26 -4.41
C ARG A 13 -3.90 -4.75 -4.18
N ARG A 14 -3.77 -5.87 -3.46
CA ARG A 14 -2.48 -6.55 -3.23
C ARG A 14 -1.62 -6.73 -4.50
N LYS A 15 -2.23 -7.02 -5.65
CA LYS A 15 -1.50 -7.22 -6.91
C LYS A 15 -0.87 -5.94 -7.45
N ASP A 16 -1.39 -4.78 -7.06
CA ASP A 16 -0.94 -3.47 -7.52
C ASP A 16 0.24 -2.94 -6.68
N THR A 17 0.56 -3.59 -5.56
CA THR A 17 1.63 -3.19 -4.62
C THR A 17 2.99 -2.96 -5.29
N PRO A 18 3.50 -3.83 -6.18
CA PRO A 18 4.79 -3.60 -6.83
C PRO A 18 4.77 -2.39 -7.76
N ARG A 19 3.66 -2.22 -8.50
CA ARG A 19 3.50 -1.12 -9.46
C ARG A 19 3.41 0.23 -8.76
N LEU A 20 2.67 0.30 -7.65
CA LEU A 20 2.41 1.57 -6.95
C LEU A 20 3.56 1.98 -6.02
N PHE A 21 4.19 1.01 -5.34
CA PHE A 21 5.12 1.31 -4.25
C PHE A 21 6.53 0.74 -4.46
N GLY A 22 6.80 0.09 -5.60
CA GLY A 22 8.07 -0.61 -5.81
C GLY A 22 8.30 -1.74 -4.80
N PHE A 23 7.25 -2.20 -4.13
CA PHE A 23 7.33 -3.07 -2.97
C PHE A 23 6.94 -4.51 -3.32
N ASN A 24 7.71 -5.48 -2.85
CA ASN A 24 7.43 -6.90 -3.11
C ASN A 24 6.11 -7.31 -2.44
N VAL A 25 5.27 -8.05 -3.18
CA VAL A 25 4.01 -8.61 -2.68
C VAL A 25 4.20 -9.49 -1.43
N ARG A 26 5.26 -10.30 -1.37
CA ARG A 26 5.52 -11.15 -0.18
C ARG A 26 5.81 -10.29 1.05
N SER A 27 6.61 -9.25 0.89
CA SER A 27 6.91 -8.31 1.97
C SER A 27 5.63 -7.61 2.42
N PHE A 28 4.75 -7.24 1.48
CA PHE A 28 3.47 -6.64 1.79
C PHE A 28 2.55 -7.59 2.58
N ASP A 29 2.48 -8.87 2.20
CA ASP A 29 1.71 -9.86 2.94
C ASP A 29 2.19 -9.98 4.39
N THR A 30 3.50 -9.91 4.62
CA THR A 30 4.06 -9.86 5.97
C THR A 30 3.56 -8.64 6.76
N LEU A 31 3.42 -7.47 6.13
CA LEU A 31 2.87 -6.28 6.79
C LEU A 31 1.40 -6.46 7.16
N VAL A 32 0.62 -7.04 6.25
CA VAL A 32 -0.80 -7.33 6.49
C VAL A 32 -0.95 -8.36 7.61
N ASN A 33 -0.15 -9.44 7.60
CA ASN A 33 -0.17 -10.48 8.62
C ASN A 33 0.27 -9.97 9.99
N GLN A 34 1.17 -8.98 10.03
CA GLN A 34 1.57 -8.29 11.27
C GLN A 34 0.54 -7.26 11.74
N GLY A 35 -0.57 -7.08 11.02
CA GLY A 35 -1.61 -6.09 11.35
C GLY A 35 -1.19 -4.63 11.12
N LYS A 36 -0.07 -4.39 10.42
CA LYS A 36 0.47 -3.05 10.16
C LYS A 36 -0.28 -2.30 9.06
N ILE A 37 -0.88 -3.05 8.14
CA ILE A 37 -1.76 -2.53 7.09
C ILE A 37 -3.04 -3.34 7.17
N LYS A 38 -4.18 -2.65 7.28
CA LYS A 38 -5.46 -3.33 7.48
C LYS A 38 -6.22 -3.47 6.16
N PRO A 39 -6.74 -4.66 5.82
CA PRO A 39 -7.59 -4.81 4.67
C PRO A 39 -8.97 -4.21 4.95
N ILE A 40 -9.52 -3.50 3.96
CA ILE A 40 -10.94 -3.20 3.84
C ILE A 40 -11.56 -4.37 3.06
N VAL A 41 -12.47 -5.09 3.70
CA VAL A 41 -13.07 -6.31 3.14
C VAL A 41 -14.50 -6.04 2.69
N PHE A 42 -14.76 -6.27 1.41
CA PHE A 42 -16.11 -6.24 0.82
C PHE A 42 -16.40 -7.59 0.17
N GLY A 43 -17.00 -8.51 0.93
CA GLY A 43 -17.16 -9.90 0.49
C GLY A 43 -15.80 -10.56 0.23
N SER A 44 -15.56 -11.02 -1.00
CA SER A 44 -14.27 -11.60 -1.42
C SER A 44 -13.22 -10.55 -1.83
N LEU A 45 -13.62 -9.28 -2.01
CA LEU A 45 -12.71 -8.21 -2.40
C LEU A 45 -11.94 -7.70 -1.18
N LYS A 46 -10.61 -7.68 -1.29
CA LYS A 46 -9.71 -7.04 -0.34
C LYS A 46 -9.06 -5.81 -0.97
N LEU A 47 -9.30 -4.66 -0.35
CA LEU A 47 -8.67 -3.38 -0.67
C LEU A 47 -7.81 -2.92 0.49
N TYR A 48 -6.83 -2.09 0.21
CA TYR A 48 -5.91 -1.55 1.20
C TYR A 48 -5.82 -0.04 1.00
N ARG A 49 -5.74 0.72 2.08
CA ARG A 49 -5.65 2.16 1.96
C ARG A 49 -4.24 2.59 1.60
N THR A 50 -4.12 3.49 0.64
CA THR A 50 -2.81 3.97 0.21
C THR A 50 -2.16 4.86 1.27
N ASP A 51 -2.94 5.63 2.02
CA ASP A 51 -2.42 6.48 3.10
C ASP A 51 -1.75 5.67 4.23
N GLU A 52 -2.33 4.53 4.63
CA GLU A 52 -1.68 3.62 5.59
C GLU A 52 -0.34 3.09 5.08
N MET A 53 -0.27 2.73 3.79
CA MET A 53 0.96 2.25 3.16
C MET A 53 2.01 3.37 3.08
N LEU A 54 1.63 4.57 2.67
CA LEU A 54 2.53 5.72 2.58
C LEU A 54 3.05 6.11 3.96
N ALA A 55 2.19 6.20 4.98
CA ALA A 55 2.60 6.48 6.35
C ALA A 55 3.55 5.41 6.91
N TYR A 56 3.35 4.14 6.54
CA TYR A 56 4.29 3.07 6.90
C TYR A 56 5.68 3.28 6.25
N LEU A 57 5.71 3.62 4.97
CA LEU A 57 6.94 3.86 4.22
C LEU A 57 7.69 5.10 4.72
N GLU A 58 6.98 6.19 5.00
CA GLU A 58 7.55 7.41 5.58
C GLU A 58 8.23 7.11 6.93
N ARG A 59 7.53 6.42 7.86
CA ARG A 59 8.11 6.00 9.15
C ARG A 59 9.36 5.12 9.00
N LYS A 60 9.48 4.39 7.89
CA LYS A 60 10.64 3.55 7.59
C LYS A 60 11.80 4.34 6.98
N GLN A 61 11.54 5.42 6.26
CA GLN A 61 12.56 6.32 5.71
C GLN A 61 13.14 7.27 6.77
N VAL A 62 12.40 7.55 7.85
CA VAL A 62 12.87 8.38 8.99
C VAL A 62 13.82 7.59 9.92
N LYS A 63 14.75 6.80 9.37
CA LYS A 63 15.77 6.06 10.12
C LYS A 63 17.15 6.15 9.49
#